data_AF-A0A924GEW7-F1
#
_entry.id   AF-A0A924GEW7-F1
#
_cell.length_a   1.000
_cell.length_b   1.000
_cell.length_c   1.000
_cell.angle_alpha   90.00
_cell.angle_beta   90.00
_cell.angle_gamma   90.00
#
_symmetry.space_group_name_H-M   'P 1'
#
loop_
_entity.id
_entity.type
_entity.pdbx_description
1 polymer ?
#
loop_
_entity_poly.entity_id
_entity_poly.type
_entity_poly.pdbx_seq_one_letter_code
_entity_poly.pdbx_strand_id
1 'polypeptide(L)'
;MSEADVQTFIQAKGAGCVAAAGGPACLKDYRESSVPRLANKYCGTSYQGGTNELASRILFNVAIACGINPQVLLVTLQKEEALVTSARPNAGMYKIAMGYGCPDTAACDTQYYGFANQLYSASRQFQIYAKAPGSFNYRAGQTNNIPWKPPTTIKDCGTSQVFIQNSATAGLYNYTPYRPNQAALSNLYGQGDDCSSYGNRNFWVYFTDWFGSTTVSAAATSFVKSVYQDVLARQPSAGETINWGKAVMAGMPHSQIAGAFVNSDEFRLLKIDEAYRTVLNREPEDSGRMSWLSGMRQGTLAPDDVSRIFFQADEYYNIAGGTDPLFVASVYQKIIQRPAVQAEIDYWSGLLHTYGRAGVVNLIWFSVETERARVATMYQAYLGRTPDYPGLVQWADYGLKNGDSALRSAILGSEEYSIRAISRFP
;
A
#
# COMPACT_ATOMS: atom_id res chain seq x y z
N MET A 1 -9.18 3.05 -6.47
CA MET A 1 -10.55 3.01 -7.01
C MET A 1 -10.46 2.81 -8.50
N SER A 2 -11.05 1.73 -9.01
CA SER A 2 -11.35 1.55 -10.43
C SER A 2 -12.42 2.55 -10.86
N GLU A 3 -12.63 2.70 -12.18
CA GLU A 3 -13.78 3.47 -12.69
C GLU A 3 -15.12 2.91 -12.19
N ALA A 4 -15.26 1.58 -12.14
CA ALA A 4 -16.47 0.93 -11.65
C ALA A 4 -16.73 1.27 -10.17
N ASP A 5 -15.67 1.36 -9.35
CA ASP A 5 -15.77 1.80 -7.96
C ASP A 5 -16.25 3.26 -7.88
N VAL A 6 -15.76 4.14 -8.77
CA VAL A 6 -16.19 5.54 -8.83
C VAL A 6 -17.68 5.63 -9.20
N GLN A 7 -18.11 4.89 -10.23
CA GLN A 7 -19.52 4.86 -10.64
C GLN A 7 -20.42 4.36 -9.51
N THR A 8 -20.04 3.25 -8.87
CA THR A 8 -20.78 2.66 -7.74
C THR A 8 -20.88 3.65 -6.59
N PHE A 9 -19.79 4.35 -6.27
CA PHE A 9 -19.76 5.36 -5.22
C PHE A 9 -20.71 6.53 -5.50
N ILE A 10 -20.67 7.09 -6.72
CA ILE A 10 -21.54 8.21 -7.12
C ILE A 10 -23.00 7.76 -7.12
N GLN A 11 -23.31 6.55 -7.59
CA GLN A 11 -24.67 6.00 -7.54
C GLN A 11 -25.18 5.86 -6.11
N ALA A 12 -24.35 5.37 -5.19
CA ALA A 12 -24.72 5.21 -3.79
C ALA A 12 -24.93 6.56 -3.08
N LYS A 13 -23.99 7.50 -3.24
CA LYS A 13 -24.08 8.83 -2.59
C LYS A 13 -25.15 9.74 -3.20
N GLY A 14 -25.39 9.61 -4.50
CA GLY A 14 -26.41 10.35 -5.25
C GLY A 14 -27.71 9.60 -5.44
N ALA A 15 -27.98 8.53 -4.68
CA ALA A 15 -29.13 7.65 -4.90
C ALA A 15 -30.48 8.40 -4.86
N GLY A 16 -30.59 9.42 -4.00
CA GLY A 16 -31.78 10.26 -3.87
C GLY A 16 -31.91 11.38 -4.90
N CYS A 17 -30.97 11.51 -5.83
CA CYS A 17 -31.02 12.58 -6.83
C CYS A 17 -32.12 12.32 -7.88
N VAL A 18 -32.87 13.38 -8.17
CA VAL A 18 -33.84 13.42 -9.26
C VAL A 18 -33.59 14.66 -10.10
N ALA A 19 -33.30 14.46 -11.40
CA ALA A 19 -33.06 15.56 -12.32
C ALA A 19 -34.30 16.45 -12.45
N ALA A 20 -34.12 17.77 -12.40
CA ALA A 20 -35.19 18.71 -12.68
C ALA A 20 -35.59 18.63 -14.15
N ALA A 21 -36.87 18.86 -14.47
CA ALA A 21 -37.33 18.93 -15.86
C ALA A 21 -36.55 20.03 -16.61
N GLY A 22 -35.92 19.67 -17.74
CA GLY A 22 -35.05 20.57 -18.51
C GLY A 22 -33.71 20.90 -17.85
N GLY A 23 -33.42 20.35 -16.67
CA GLY A 23 -32.14 20.46 -15.99
C GLY A 23 -31.15 19.36 -16.41
N PRO A 24 -29.87 19.46 -15.98
CA PRO A 24 -28.92 18.40 -16.23
C PRO A 24 -29.30 17.12 -15.47
N ALA A 25 -28.83 15.98 -15.98
CA ALA A 25 -28.95 14.71 -15.28
C ALA A 25 -28.25 14.74 -13.91
N CYS A 26 -28.63 13.82 -13.02
CA CYS A 26 -27.92 13.55 -11.78
C CYS A 26 -26.47 13.10 -12.04
N LEU A 27 -25.53 13.38 -11.15
CA LEU A 27 -24.10 13.05 -11.38
C LEU A 27 -23.88 11.58 -11.75
N LYS A 28 -24.67 10.67 -11.16
CA LYS A 28 -24.64 9.22 -11.44
C LYS A 28 -24.99 8.85 -12.89
N ASP A 29 -25.75 9.70 -13.58
CA ASP A 29 -26.22 9.52 -14.95
C ASP A 29 -25.70 10.61 -15.91
N TYR A 30 -24.97 11.60 -15.37
CA TYR A 30 -24.48 12.75 -16.13
C TYR A 30 -23.46 12.32 -17.15
N ARG A 31 -23.58 12.91 -18.35
CA ARG A 31 -22.68 12.68 -19.46
C ARG A 31 -22.25 13.98 -20.10
N GLU A 32 -21.00 14.01 -20.54
CA GLU A 32 -20.41 15.13 -21.27
C GLU A 32 -19.49 14.56 -22.37
N SER A 33 -19.39 15.27 -23.50
CA SER A 33 -18.33 14.99 -24.48
C SER A 33 -17.12 15.85 -24.14
N SER A 34 -15.96 15.23 -24.02
CA SER A 34 -14.73 15.89 -23.59
C SER A 34 -13.67 15.84 -24.69
N VAL A 35 -12.71 16.76 -24.63
CA VAL A 35 -11.66 16.89 -25.64
C VAL A 35 -10.35 16.22 -25.21
N PRO A 36 -9.62 15.55 -26.12
CA PRO A 36 -8.31 14.98 -25.83
C PRO A 36 -7.30 16.05 -25.38
N ARG A 37 -6.41 15.67 -24.48
CA ARG A 37 -5.27 16.47 -23.99
C ARG A 37 -4.03 15.62 -23.90
N LEU A 38 -2.97 16.07 -24.56
CA LEU A 38 -1.67 15.40 -24.53
C LEU A 38 -1.06 15.40 -23.13
N ALA A 39 -0.29 14.36 -22.83
CA ALA A 39 0.56 14.31 -21.66
C ALA A 39 1.48 15.55 -21.59
N ASN A 40 1.72 16.02 -20.37
CA ASN A 40 2.62 17.14 -20.09
C ASN A 40 3.29 16.94 -18.73
N LYS A 41 4.15 17.88 -18.33
CA LYS A 41 4.91 17.78 -17.07
C LYS A 41 4.07 17.62 -15.80
N TYR A 42 2.82 18.07 -15.81
CA TYR A 42 1.92 18.00 -14.66
C TYR A 42 0.98 16.81 -14.74
N CYS A 43 0.36 16.57 -15.90
CA CYS A 43 -0.45 15.38 -16.15
C CYS A 43 0.31 14.45 -17.10
N GLY A 44 0.98 13.45 -16.52
CA GLY A 44 1.98 12.61 -17.20
C GLY A 44 1.44 11.60 -18.20
N THR A 45 0.13 11.37 -18.22
CA THR A 45 -0.54 10.48 -19.18
C THR A 45 -1.56 11.29 -19.99
N SER A 46 -1.68 11.01 -21.29
CA SER A 46 -2.65 11.70 -22.15
C SER A 46 -4.08 11.37 -21.72
N TYR A 47 -4.91 12.41 -21.60
CA TYR A 47 -6.36 12.27 -21.45
C TYR A 47 -6.96 12.15 -22.84
N GLN A 48 -7.55 11.01 -23.18
CA GLN A 48 -8.07 10.77 -24.53
C GLN A 48 -9.36 11.53 -24.83
N GLY A 49 -10.10 11.89 -23.78
CA GLY A 49 -11.48 12.36 -23.90
C GLY A 49 -12.39 11.35 -24.61
N GLY A 50 -13.57 11.80 -25.04
CA GLY A 50 -14.55 10.93 -25.68
C GLY A 50 -15.90 11.61 -25.87
N THR A 51 -16.79 10.92 -26.57
CA THR A 51 -18.16 11.38 -26.78
C THR A 51 -19.10 10.76 -25.74
N ASN A 52 -19.99 11.57 -25.19
CA ASN A 52 -21.06 11.14 -24.27
C ASN A 52 -20.56 10.28 -23.08
N GLU A 53 -19.41 10.64 -22.52
CA GLU A 53 -18.77 9.90 -21.43
C GLU A 53 -19.53 10.10 -20.11
N LEU A 54 -19.65 9.05 -19.30
CA LEU A 54 -20.16 9.19 -17.95
C LEU A 54 -19.24 10.07 -17.09
N ALA A 55 -19.83 10.79 -16.14
CA ALA A 55 -19.07 11.57 -15.16
C ALA A 55 -17.98 10.75 -14.44
N SER A 56 -18.28 9.49 -14.10
CA SER A 56 -17.33 8.55 -13.48
C SER A 56 -16.13 8.22 -14.37
N ARG A 57 -16.37 7.99 -15.68
CA ARG A 57 -15.34 7.79 -16.70
C ARG A 57 -14.44 9.01 -16.81
N ILE A 58 -15.03 10.21 -16.91
CA ILE A 58 -14.29 11.47 -16.99
C ILE A 58 -13.41 11.65 -15.75
N LEU A 59 -13.98 11.50 -14.54
CA LEU A 59 -13.27 11.62 -13.28
C LEU A 59 -12.11 10.61 -13.18
N PHE A 60 -12.37 9.34 -13.49
CA PHE A 60 -11.35 8.30 -13.46
C PHE A 60 -10.22 8.58 -14.45
N ASN A 61 -10.55 8.91 -15.70
CA ASN A 61 -9.53 9.17 -16.73
C ASN A 61 -8.69 10.41 -16.41
N VAL A 62 -9.30 11.47 -15.86
CA VAL A 62 -8.57 12.67 -15.39
C VAL A 62 -7.65 12.32 -14.21
N ALA A 63 -8.15 11.53 -13.25
CA ALA A 63 -7.37 11.07 -12.10
C ALA A 63 -6.11 10.29 -12.55
N ILE A 64 -6.25 9.39 -13.53
CA ILE A 64 -5.11 8.67 -14.13
C ILE A 64 -4.19 9.62 -14.89
N ALA A 65 -4.74 10.48 -15.75
CA ALA A 65 -3.96 11.43 -16.55
C ALA A 65 -3.05 12.30 -15.69
N CYS A 66 -3.57 12.78 -14.55
CA CYS A 66 -2.89 13.70 -13.66
C CYS A 66 -2.30 13.03 -12.40
N GLY A 67 -2.40 11.71 -12.24
CA GLY A 67 -1.89 11.01 -11.06
C GLY A 67 -2.49 11.51 -9.74
N ILE A 68 -3.79 11.77 -9.70
CA ILE A 68 -4.53 12.21 -8.50
C ILE A 68 -5.41 11.08 -8.00
N ASN A 69 -5.51 10.90 -6.68
CA ASN A 69 -6.42 9.92 -6.09
C ASN A 69 -7.88 10.29 -6.44
N PRO A 70 -8.68 9.41 -7.09
CA PRO A 70 -10.10 9.67 -7.40
C PRO A 70 -10.94 10.10 -6.19
N GLN A 71 -10.62 9.62 -4.99
CA GLN A 71 -11.29 10.01 -3.74
C GLN A 71 -11.15 11.50 -3.45
N VAL A 72 -9.98 12.08 -3.76
CA VAL A 72 -9.73 13.52 -3.60
C VAL A 72 -10.61 14.33 -4.56
N LEU A 73 -10.79 13.87 -5.80
CA LEU A 73 -11.65 14.54 -6.78
C LEU A 73 -13.12 14.48 -6.38
N LEU A 74 -13.61 13.32 -5.93
CA LEU A 74 -14.97 13.16 -5.42
C LEU A 74 -15.25 14.09 -4.23
N VAL A 75 -14.33 14.16 -3.27
CA VAL A 75 -14.47 15.03 -2.11
C VAL A 75 -14.37 16.51 -2.50
N THR A 76 -13.53 16.85 -3.47
CA THR A 76 -13.42 18.22 -3.96
C THR A 76 -14.71 18.66 -4.67
N LEU A 77 -15.28 17.83 -5.55
CA LEU A 77 -16.59 18.08 -6.17
C LEU A 77 -17.68 18.35 -5.13
N GLN A 78 -17.66 17.59 -4.03
CA GLN A 78 -18.61 17.78 -2.94
C GLN A 78 -18.36 19.06 -2.16
N LYS A 79 -17.09 19.34 -1.83
CA LYS A 79 -16.71 20.49 -1.03
C LYS A 79 -16.99 21.80 -1.77
N GLU A 80 -16.78 21.83 -3.08
CA GLU A 80 -16.91 23.04 -3.91
C GLU A 80 -18.37 23.28 -4.33
N GLU A 81 -19.07 22.26 -4.83
CA GLU A 81 -20.39 22.44 -5.43
C GLU A 81 -21.49 21.56 -4.82
N ALA A 82 -21.20 20.79 -3.77
CA ALA A 82 -22.11 19.79 -3.19
C ALA A 82 -22.67 18.78 -4.22
N LEU A 83 -21.94 18.56 -5.32
CA LEU A 83 -22.47 17.90 -6.51
C LEU A 83 -22.69 16.40 -6.33
N VAL A 84 -21.84 15.74 -5.54
CA VAL A 84 -21.89 14.27 -5.36
C VAL A 84 -23.16 13.81 -4.65
N THR A 85 -23.64 14.59 -3.67
CA THR A 85 -24.86 14.29 -2.90
C THR A 85 -26.05 15.16 -3.28
N SER A 86 -25.94 15.97 -4.35
CA SER A 86 -27.01 16.91 -4.71
C SER A 86 -28.29 16.17 -5.08
N ALA A 87 -29.40 16.52 -4.43
CA ALA A 87 -30.71 15.96 -4.75
C ALA A 87 -31.28 16.51 -6.08
N ARG A 88 -30.86 17.73 -6.46
CA ARG A 88 -31.34 18.46 -7.64
C ARG A 88 -30.21 19.33 -8.21
N PRO A 89 -29.29 18.77 -9.00
CA PRO A 89 -28.20 19.54 -9.55
C PRO A 89 -28.70 20.52 -10.62
N ASN A 90 -27.97 21.62 -10.78
CA ASN A 90 -28.23 22.62 -11.83
C ASN A 90 -27.02 22.76 -12.77
N ALA A 91 -27.20 23.43 -13.90
CA ALA A 91 -26.16 23.56 -14.93
C ALA A 91 -24.89 24.28 -14.42
N GLY A 92 -25.05 25.22 -13.49
CA GLY A 92 -23.93 25.93 -12.86
C GLY A 92 -22.98 24.99 -12.12
N MET A 93 -23.52 24.05 -11.35
CA MET A 93 -22.71 23.09 -10.60
C MET A 93 -21.82 22.22 -11.50
N TYR A 94 -22.24 21.89 -12.72
CA TYR A 94 -21.37 21.18 -13.67
C TYR A 94 -20.38 22.12 -14.36
N LYS A 95 -20.83 23.34 -14.65
CA LYS A 95 -20.05 24.37 -15.32
C LYS A 95 -18.82 24.78 -14.51
N ILE A 96 -18.93 24.85 -13.19
CA ILE A 96 -17.87 25.25 -12.25
C ILE A 96 -17.60 24.17 -11.18
N ALA A 97 -17.75 22.89 -11.54
CA ALA A 97 -17.76 21.73 -10.64
C ALA A 97 -16.66 21.64 -9.57
N MET A 98 -15.50 22.25 -9.82
CA MET A 98 -14.36 22.22 -8.91
C MET A 98 -14.04 23.60 -8.32
N GLY A 99 -14.81 24.64 -8.65
CA GLY A 99 -14.48 26.03 -8.30
C GLY A 99 -13.20 26.55 -8.96
N TYR A 100 -12.63 25.84 -9.94
CA TYR A 100 -11.37 26.22 -10.55
C TYR A 100 -11.58 27.43 -11.48
N GLY A 101 -10.82 28.50 -11.24
CA GLY A 101 -10.97 29.76 -11.96
C GLY A 101 -12.11 30.64 -11.47
N CYS A 102 -12.66 30.37 -10.27
CA CYS A 102 -13.72 31.16 -9.64
C CYS A 102 -13.19 31.89 -8.39
N PRO A 103 -12.58 33.07 -8.54
CA PRO A 103 -12.15 33.87 -7.38
C PRO A 103 -13.36 34.49 -6.65
N ASP A 104 -13.26 34.64 -5.33
CA ASP A 104 -14.33 35.23 -4.51
C ASP A 104 -14.67 36.69 -4.88
N THR A 105 -13.74 37.40 -5.53
CA THR A 105 -13.84 38.85 -5.79
C THR A 105 -14.11 39.19 -7.26
N ALA A 106 -14.30 38.20 -8.14
CA ALA A 106 -14.57 38.45 -9.55
C ALA A 106 -15.41 37.31 -10.16
N ALA A 107 -15.87 37.52 -11.40
CA ALA A 107 -16.58 36.46 -12.13
C ALA A 107 -15.65 35.27 -12.42
N CYS A 108 -16.23 34.07 -12.43
CA CYS A 108 -15.51 32.86 -12.84
C CYS A 108 -15.02 32.98 -14.29
N ASP A 109 -13.78 32.58 -14.50
CA ASP A 109 -13.15 32.57 -15.81
C ASP A 109 -13.77 31.53 -16.73
N THR A 110 -14.33 32.00 -17.85
CA THR A 110 -15.11 31.18 -18.77
C THR A 110 -14.27 30.14 -19.51
N GLN A 111 -12.95 30.31 -19.58
CA GLN A 111 -12.04 29.37 -20.22
C GLN A 111 -12.01 28.00 -19.53
N TYR A 112 -12.42 27.94 -18.25
CA TYR A 112 -12.39 26.71 -17.45
C TYR A 112 -13.75 26.04 -17.32
N TYR A 113 -14.79 26.54 -17.97
CA TYR A 113 -16.12 25.95 -17.88
C TYR A 113 -16.20 24.53 -18.45
N GLY A 114 -17.13 23.74 -17.90
CA GLY A 114 -17.41 22.35 -18.28
C GLY A 114 -16.88 21.36 -17.27
N PHE A 115 -17.61 20.27 -17.02
CA PHE A 115 -17.31 19.36 -15.90
C PHE A 115 -15.96 18.64 -16.11
N ALA A 116 -15.70 18.14 -17.32
CA ALA A 116 -14.42 17.56 -17.69
C ALA A 116 -13.26 18.57 -17.61
N ASN A 117 -13.49 19.82 -18.02
CA ASN A 117 -12.47 20.87 -18.01
C ASN A 117 -12.13 21.33 -16.58
N GLN A 118 -13.14 21.46 -15.71
CA GLN A 118 -12.99 21.73 -14.29
C GLN A 118 -12.18 20.64 -13.58
N LEU A 119 -12.54 19.36 -13.79
CA LEU A 119 -11.81 18.23 -13.23
C LEU A 119 -10.34 18.21 -13.69
N TYR A 120 -10.09 18.35 -14.99
CA TYR A 120 -8.73 18.34 -15.53
C TYR A 120 -7.91 19.52 -15.00
N SER A 121 -8.47 20.73 -14.99
CA SER A 121 -7.75 21.94 -14.60
C SER A 121 -7.42 21.96 -13.11
N ALA A 122 -8.36 21.57 -12.25
CA ALA A 122 -8.11 21.41 -10.82
C ALA A 122 -7.08 20.30 -10.54
N SER A 123 -7.18 19.15 -11.22
CA SER A 123 -6.22 18.04 -11.06
C SER A 123 -4.81 18.43 -11.48
N ARG A 124 -4.69 19.14 -12.61
CA ARG A 124 -3.43 19.72 -13.06
C ARG A 124 -2.90 20.72 -12.04
N GLN A 125 -3.75 21.54 -11.43
CA GLN A 125 -3.34 22.52 -10.42
C GLN A 125 -2.74 21.86 -9.18
N PHE A 126 -3.32 20.75 -8.69
CA PHE A 126 -2.70 19.98 -7.59
C PHE A 126 -1.29 19.48 -7.94
N GLN A 127 -1.08 19.05 -9.20
CA GLN A 127 0.25 18.67 -9.67
C GLN A 127 1.21 19.86 -9.77
N ILE A 128 0.72 21.05 -10.13
CA ILE A 128 1.54 22.27 -10.12
C ILE A 128 1.98 22.61 -8.69
N TYR A 129 1.08 22.54 -7.70
CA TYR A 129 1.44 22.73 -6.29
C TYR A 129 2.52 21.75 -5.84
N ALA A 130 2.42 20.49 -6.24
CA ALA A 130 3.37 19.45 -5.85
C ALA A 130 4.73 19.57 -6.56
N LYS A 131 4.75 19.94 -7.85
CA LYS A 131 5.96 19.97 -8.69
C LYS A 131 6.66 21.33 -8.76
N ALA A 132 5.96 22.40 -8.41
CA ALA A 132 6.50 23.76 -8.35
C ALA A 132 6.17 24.43 -7.01
N PRO A 133 6.50 23.81 -5.85
CA PRO A 133 6.11 24.33 -4.53
C PRO A 133 6.71 25.72 -4.25
N GLY A 134 7.82 26.08 -4.90
CA GLY A 134 8.45 27.40 -4.79
C GLY A 134 7.56 28.56 -5.24
N SER A 135 6.57 28.30 -6.10
CA SER A 135 5.67 29.31 -6.65
C SER A 135 4.43 29.58 -5.78
N PHE A 136 4.28 28.89 -4.64
CA PHE A 136 3.09 28.97 -3.80
C PHE A 136 3.43 29.24 -2.34
N ASN A 137 2.41 29.72 -1.62
CA ASN A 137 2.52 30.18 -0.23
C ASN A 137 2.76 29.04 0.75
N TYR A 138 2.13 27.88 0.54
CA TYR A 138 2.21 26.77 1.47
C TYR A 138 3.02 25.62 0.89
N ARG A 139 4.00 25.12 1.66
CA ARG A 139 4.94 24.07 1.21
C ARG A 139 5.06 22.96 2.24
N ALA A 140 5.29 21.76 1.73
CA ALA A 140 5.54 20.58 2.55
C ALA A 140 6.94 20.59 3.19
N GLY A 141 7.11 19.81 4.26
CA GLY A 141 8.37 19.65 4.99
C GLY A 141 8.73 20.82 5.92
N GLN A 142 7.82 21.76 6.14
CA GLN A 142 8.08 22.93 6.97
C GLN A 142 6.82 23.41 7.73
N THR A 143 7.06 24.24 8.75
CA THR A 143 6.00 24.97 9.45
C THR A 143 5.57 26.18 8.62
N ASN A 144 4.27 26.27 8.34
CA ASN A 144 3.66 27.36 7.59
C ASN A 144 2.73 28.16 8.52
N ASN A 145 2.68 29.47 8.37
CA ASN A 145 1.69 30.32 9.03
C ASN A 145 0.44 30.41 8.14
N ILE A 146 -0.68 29.87 8.63
CA ILE A 146 -1.93 29.78 7.86
C ILE A 146 -3.02 30.57 8.58
N PRO A 147 -3.69 31.52 7.92
CA PRO A 147 -4.78 32.28 8.50
C PRO A 147 -5.99 31.39 8.81
N TRP A 148 -6.72 31.74 9.87
CA TRP A 148 -7.98 31.06 10.18
C TRP A 148 -9.11 31.46 9.22
N LYS A 149 -9.07 32.69 8.69
CA LYS A 149 -10.05 33.30 7.78
C LYS A 149 -9.38 34.48 7.06
N PRO A 150 -9.83 34.93 5.86
CA PRO A 150 -9.26 36.14 5.28
C PRO A 150 -9.49 37.34 6.20
N PRO A 151 -8.46 38.17 6.45
CA PRO A 151 -8.62 39.37 7.27
C PRO A 151 -9.53 40.37 6.56
N THR A 152 -10.33 41.09 7.36
CA THR A 152 -11.20 42.17 6.89
C THR A 152 -10.80 43.48 7.55
N THR A 153 -11.36 44.60 7.09
CA THR A 153 -11.13 45.91 7.73
C THR A 153 -11.65 46.00 9.16
N ILE A 154 -12.55 45.12 9.57
CA ILE A 154 -13.25 45.18 10.87
C ILE A 154 -12.79 44.06 11.83
N LYS A 155 -12.23 42.96 11.31
CA LYS A 155 -11.82 41.80 12.11
C LYS A 155 -10.62 41.11 11.49
N ASP A 156 -9.56 40.96 12.29
CA ASP A 156 -8.44 40.06 12.02
C ASP A 156 -8.56 38.84 12.93
N CYS A 157 -8.71 37.67 12.31
CA CYS A 157 -8.82 36.40 13.03
C CYS A 157 -7.45 35.81 13.38
N GLY A 158 -6.36 36.35 12.82
CA GLY A 158 -5.00 35.87 13.02
C GLY A 158 -4.67 34.60 12.25
N THR A 159 -3.56 33.98 12.64
CA THR A 159 -2.98 32.80 11.97
C THR A 159 -2.64 31.70 12.97
N SER A 160 -2.28 30.53 12.45
CA SER A 160 -1.65 29.47 13.23
C SER A 160 -0.52 28.79 12.48
N GLN A 161 0.37 28.18 13.26
CA GLN A 161 1.46 27.38 12.75
C GLN A 161 1.00 25.96 12.43
N VAL A 162 1.31 25.50 11.22
CA VAL A 162 1.02 24.14 10.74
C VAL A 162 2.26 23.54 10.12
N PHE A 163 2.76 22.44 10.69
CA PHE A 163 3.76 21.63 9.99
C PHE A 163 3.06 20.82 8.89
N ILE A 164 3.32 21.17 7.63
CA ILE A 164 2.73 20.47 6.49
C ILE A 164 3.64 19.31 6.11
N GLN A 165 3.21 18.08 6.39
CA GLN A 165 4.06 16.90 6.20
C GLN A 165 4.34 16.55 4.74
N ASN A 166 3.38 16.75 3.84
CA ASN A 166 3.47 16.29 2.45
C ASN A 166 2.80 17.24 1.45
N SER A 167 3.11 17.05 0.17
CA SER A 167 2.63 17.90 -0.92
C SER A 167 1.10 17.84 -1.11
N ALA A 168 0.44 16.76 -0.69
CA ALA A 168 -1.03 16.67 -0.79
C ALA A 168 -1.69 17.65 0.19
N THR A 169 -1.24 17.70 1.44
CA THR A 169 -1.72 18.68 2.42
C THR A 169 -1.34 20.11 2.01
N ALA A 170 -0.15 20.33 1.46
CA ALA A 170 0.23 21.64 0.89
C ALA A 170 -0.73 22.04 -0.24
N GLY A 171 -1.09 21.11 -1.12
CA GLY A 171 -2.03 21.33 -2.21
C GLY A 171 -3.42 21.75 -1.72
N LEU A 172 -3.94 21.13 -0.66
CA LEU A 172 -5.23 21.52 -0.07
C LEU A 172 -5.21 22.96 0.47
N TYR A 173 -4.15 23.34 1.20
CA TYR A 173 -4.02 24.72 1.68
C TYR A 173 -3.78 25.72 0.54
N ASN A 174 -3.07 25.35 -0.53
CA ASN A 174 -2.93 26.25 -1.68
C ASN A 174 -4.25 26.38 -2.47
N TYR A 175 -5.09 25.33 -2.48
CA TYR A 175 -6.42 25.36 -3.11
C TYR A 175 -7.44 26.14 -2.28
N THR A 176 -7.41 26.00 -0.95
CA THR A 176 -8.31 26.68 -0.03
C THR A 176 -7.51 27.21 1.17
N PRO A 177 -7.06 28.48 1.14
CA PRO A 177 -5.96 28.97 1.98
C PRO A 177 -6.32 29.34 3.42
N TYR A 178 -7.17 28.54 4.08
CA TYR A 178 -7.58 28.78 5.47
C TYR A 178 -7.60 27.51 6.30
N ARG A 179 -7.13 27.60 7.55
CA ARG A 179 -7.23 26.53 8.53
C ARG A 179 -8.52 26.68 9.35
N PRO A 180 -9.24 25.59 9.67
CA PRO A 180 -10.35 25.67 10.62
C PRO A 180 -9.87 25.96 12.04
N ASN A 181 -10.48 26.95 12.70
CA ASN A 181 -10.22 27.26 14.11
C ASN A 181 -10.91 26.27 15.06
N GLN A 182 -10.65 26.39 16.37
CA GLN A 182 -11.18 25.46 17.36
C GLN A 182 -12.71 25.40 17.39
N ALA A 183 -13.41 26.53 17.16
CA ALA A 183 -14.88 26.54 17.07
C ALA A 183 -15.39 25.69 15.90
N ALA A 184 -14.78 25.82 14.72
CA ALA A 184 -15.10 25.00 13.55
C ALA A 184 -14.81 23.50 13.77
N LEU A 185 -13.74 23.18 14.51
CA LEU A 185 -13.34 21.81 14.84
C LEU A 185 -14.24 21.18 15.92
N SER A 186 -14.76 21.98 16.85
CA SER A 186 -15.66 21.51 17.91
C SER A 186 -17.07 21.20 17.37
N ASN A 187 -17.42 21.72 16.20
CA ASN A 187 -18.69 21.47 15.52
C ASN A 187 -18.47 21.08 14.05
N LEU A 188 -17.99 19.84 13.82
CA LEU A 188 -17.56 19.36 12.49
C LEU A 188 -18.64 19.43 11.40
N TYR A 189 -19.91 19.25 11.79
CA TYR A 189 -21.06 19.24 10.87
C TYR A 189 -21.92 20.50 10.93
N GLY A 190 -21.52 21.49 11.74
CA GLY A 190 -22.26 22.73 11.92
C GLY A 190 -21.42 23.98 11.71
N GLN A 191 -21.92 25.08 12.26
CA GLN A 191 -21.26 26.39 12.21
C GLN A 191 -20.37 26.58 13.45
N GLY A 192 -19.23 27.25 13.25
CA GLY A 192 -18.40 27.76 14.33
C GLY A 192 -18.66 29.24 14.59
N ASP A 193 -17.62 30.00 14.91
CA ASP A 193 -17.70 31.45 15.16
C ASP A 193 -17.35 32.27 13.90
N ASP A 194 -17.33 33.60 13.98
CA ASP A 194 -17.06 34.43 12.78
C ASP A 194 -15.63 34.28 12.22
N CYS A 195 -14.73 33.63 12.95
CA CYS A 195 -13.36 33.32 12.54
C CYS A 195 -13.21 31.89 12.01
N SER A 196 -14.30 31.12 11.94
CA SER A 196 -14.32 29.80 11.35
C SER A 196 -14.25 29.81 9.83
N SER A 197 -13.40 28.94 9.28
CA SER A 197 -13.36 28.58 7.86
C SER A 197 -13.59 27.09 7.68
N TYR A 198 -14.31 26.71 6.63
CA TYR A 198 -14.84 25.36 6.50
C TYR A 198 -14.24 24.53 5.38
N GLY A 199 -13.55 25.11 4.39
CA GLY A 199 -13.09 24.36 3.22
C GLY A 199 -12.24 23.13 3.56
N ASN A 200 -11.07 23.33 4.19
CA ASN A 200 -10.21 22.19 4.58
C ASN A 200 -10.86 21.29 5.64
N ARG A 201 -11.73 21.82 6.52
CA ARG A 201 -12.50 21.02 7.48
C ARG A 201 -13.45 20.08 6.75
N ASN A 202 -14.30 20.62 5.87
CA ASN A 202 -15.31 19.88 5.12
C ASN A 202 -14.63 18.86 4.20
N PHE A 203 -13.50 19.21 3.57
CA PHE A 203 -12.69 18.24 2.84
C PHE A 203 -12.34 17.04 3.72
N TRP A 204 -11.75 17.28 4.90
CA TRP A 204 -11.35 16.22 5.80
C TRP A 204 -12.54 15.41 6.33
N VAL A 205 -13.66 16.06 6.69
CA VAL A 205 -14.89 15.41 7.14
C VAL A 205 -15.45 14.50 6.06
N TYR A 206 -15.69 15.02 4.85
CA TYR A 206 -16.22 14.22 3.74
C TYR A 206 -15.29 13.07 3.37
N PHE A 207 -13.97 13.31 3.32
CA PHE A 207 -13.02 12.24 3.04
C PHE A 207 -13.09 11.14 4.10
N THR A 208 -13.13 11.51 5.38
CA THR A 208 -13.15 10.56 6.50
C THR A 208 -14.47 9.80 6.56
N ASP A 209 -15.61 10.47 6.35
CA ASP A 209 -16.94 9.85 6.33
C ASP A 209 -17.09 8.86 5.17
N TRP A 210 -16.43 9.12 4.05
CA TRP A 210 -16.62 8.32 2.84
C TRP A 210 -15.57 7.23 2.66
N PHE A 211 -14.35 7.45 3.14
CA PHE A 211 -13.20 6.58 2.86
C PHE A 211 -12.40 6.20 4.13
N GLY A 212 -12.89 6.60 5.31
CA GLY A 212 -12.30 6.33 6.61
C GLY A 212 -11.09 7.22 6.92
N SER A 213 -10.50 6.98 8.11
CA SER A 213 -9.33 7.73 8.59
C SER A 213 -8.21 7.79 7.56
N THR A 214 -7.52 8.93 7.47
CA THR A 214 -6.29 9.10 6.68
C THR A 214 -5.02 8.77 7.47
N THR A 215 -5.18 8.33 8.72
CA THR A 215 -4.11 7.95 9.64
C THR A 215 -4.34 6.55 10.19
N VAL A 216 -3.25 5.92 10.62
CA VAL A 216 -3.24 4.63 11.31
C VAL A 216 -2.51 4.77 12.64
N SER A 217 -2.78 3.91 13.62
CA SER A 217 -2.10 3.98 14.92
C SER A 217 -0.59 3.76 14.77
N ALA A 218 0.19 4.28 15.74
CA ALA A 218 1.64 4.06 15.79
C ALA A 218 1.94 2.55 15.80
N ALA A 219 1.27 1.77 16.66
CA ALA A 219 1.45 0.32 16.74
C ALA A 219 1.17 -0.40 15.40
N ALA A 220 0.09 -0.02 14.69
CA ALA A 220 -0.20 -0.58 13.37
C ALA A 220 0.89 -0.22 12.35
N THR A 221 1.39 1.02 12.40
CA THR A 221 2.52 1.46 11.57
C THR A 221 3.77 0.64 11.84
N SER A 222 4.13 0.44 13.12
CA SER A 222 5.31 -0.32 13.53
C SER A 222 5.23 -1.78 13.09
N PHE A 223 4.06 -2.42 13.26
CA PHE A 223 3.82 -3.80 12.82
C PHE A 223 3.99 -3.93 11.30
N VAL A 224 3.32 -3.07 10.52
CA VAL A 224 3.40 -3.11 9.05
C VAL A 224 4.84 -2.90 8.58
N LYS A 225 5.55 -1.88 9.09
CA LYS A 225 6.97 -1.65 8.74
C LYS A 225 7.85 -2.84 9.06
N SER A 226 7.62 -3.51 10.20
CA SER A 226 8.40 -4.70 10.59
C SER A 226 8.15 -5.87 9.63
N VAL A 227 6.89 -6.16 9.28
CA VAL A 227 6.56 -7.24 8.33
C VAL A 227 7.18 -6.97 6.96
N TYR A 228 7.09 -5.74 6.46
CA TYR A 228 7.74 -5.35 5.20
C TYR A 228 9.26 -5.54 5.26
N GLN A 229 9.91 -5.13 6.35
CA GLN A 229 11.35 -5.28 6.51
C GLN A 229 11.78 -6.75 6.61
N ASP A 230 11.07 -7.56 7.40
CA ASP A 230 11.47 -8.92 7.72
C ASP A 230 11.10 -9.93 6.64
N VAL A 231 10.01 -9.67 5.91
CA VAL A 231 9.52 -10.57 4.84
C VAL A 231 9.98 -10.10 3.47
N LEU A 232 9.91 -8.79 3.18
CA LEU A 232 10.19 -8.26 1.84
C LEU A 232 11.51 -7.51 1.72
N ALA A 233 12.28 -7.41 2.80
CA ALA A 233 13.57 -6.72 2.83
C ALA A 233 13.53 -5.25 2.35
N ARG A 234 12.38 -4.57 2.50
CA ARG A 234 12.21 -3.16 2.13
C ARG A 234 11.26 -2.42 3.07
N GLN A 235 11.24 -1.09 3.00
CA GLN A 235 10.26 -0.27 3.70
C GLN A 235 8.98 -0.10 2.86
N PRO A 236 7.79 0.00 3.50
CA PRO A 236 6.55 0.32 2.81
C PRO A 236 6.49 1.79 2.41
N SER A 237 5.77 2.07 1.33
CA SER A 237 5.29 3.43 1.04
C SER A 237 4.26 3.89 2.08
N ALA A 238 3.97 5.20 2.12
CA ALA A 238 2.93 5.75 3.00
C ALA A 238 1.54 5.16 2.69
N GLY A 239 1.24 4.91 1.42
CA GLY A 239 -0.01 4.28 1.00
C GLY A 239 -0.13 2.82 1.47
N GLU A 240 0.94 2.03 1.30
CA GLU A 240 1.00 0.66 1.80
C GLU A 240 0.84 0.59 3.33
N THR A 241 1.51 1.51 4.05
CA THR A 241 1.41 1.62 5.51
C THR A 241 -0.03 1.90 5.95
N ILE A 242 -0.71 2.85 5.29
CA ILE A 242 -2.10 3.19 5.60
C ILE A 242 -3.03 2.02 5.27
N ASN A 243 -2.86 1.37 4.12
CA ASN A 243 -3.73 0.28 3.69
C ASN A 243 -3.66 -0.91 4.65
N TRP A 244 -2.47 -1.40 4.96
CA TRP A 244 -2.30 -2.51 5.90
C TRP A 244 -2.59 -2.09 7.34
N GLY A 245 -2.23 -0.87 7.73
CA GLY A 245 -2.52 -0.37 9.08
C GLY A 245 -4.02 -0.22 9.34
N LYS A 246 -4.82 0.11 8.32
CA LYS A 246 -6.28 0.06 8.41
C LYS A 246 -6.80 -1.36 8.62
N ALA A 247 -6.22 -2.36 7.94
CA ALA A 247 -6.59 -3.76 8.14
C ALA A 247 -6.28 -4.22 9.58
N VAL A 248 -5.13 -3.81 10.13
CA VAL A 248 -4.79 -4.03 11.56
C VAL A 248 -5.85 -3.41 12.48
N MET A 249 -6.15 -2.12 12.30
CA MET A 249 -7.13 -1.42 13.15
C MET A 249 -8.56 -1.94 12.98
N ALA A 250 -8.89 -2.55 11.84
CA ALA A 250 -10.16 -3.21 11.59
C ALA A 250 -10.25 -4.61 12.25
N GLY A 251 -9.21 -5.06 12.94
CA GLY A 251 -9.18 -6.33 13.67
C GLY A 251 -8.80 -7.55 12.82
N MET A 252 -8.21 -7.35 11.63
CA MET A 252 -7.67 -8.47 10.87
C MET A 252 -6.55 -9.16 11.67
N PRO A 253 -6.57 -10.49 11.84
CA PRO A 253 -5.52 -11.20 12.56
C PRO A 253 -4.15 -10.92 11.96
N HIS A 254 -3.15 -10.62 12.81
CA HIS A 254 -1.79 -10.33 12.36
C HIS A 254 -1.18 -11.50 11.57
N SER A 255 -1.53 -12.74 11.90
CA SER A 255 -1.11 -13.93 11.13
C SER A 255 -1.69 -13.96 9.72
N GLN A 256 -2.92 -13.47 9.53
CA GLN A 256 -3.52 -13.33 8.19
C GLN A 256 -2.82 -12.23 7.39
N ILE A 257 -2.48 -11.12 8.04
CA ILE A 257 -1.70 -10.06 7.40
C ILE A 257 -0.32 -10.61 7.01
N ALA A 258 0.45 -11.17 7.94
CA ALA A 258 1.75 -11.77 7.66
C ALA A 258 1.67 -12.83 6.55
N GLY A 259 0.62 -13.66 6.57
CA GLY A 259 0.35 -14.64 5.51
C GLY A 259 0.19 -14.03 4.13
N ALA A 260 -0.38 -12.84 4.01
CA ALA A 260 -0.47 -12.15 2.71
C ALA A 260 0.91 -11.76 2.15
N PHE A 261 1.88 -11.47 3.03
CA PHE A 261 3.26 -11.17 2.64
C PHE A 261 4.04 -12.43 2.32
N VAL A 262 3.97 -13.44 3.21
CA VAL A 262 4.67 -14.72 3.05
C VAL A 262 4.20 -15.49 1.82
N ASN A 263 2.95 -15.29 1.39
CA ASN A 263 2.42 -15.92 0.17
C ASN A 263 2.47 -15.00 -1.06
N SER A 264 3.05 -13.80 -0.94
CA SER A 264 3.16 -12.86 -2.06
C SER A 264 4.18 -13.32 -3.09
N ASP A 265 3.98 -12.91 -4.35
CA ASP A 265 4.97 -13.13 -5.40
C ASP A 265 6.30 -12.45 -5.09
N GLU A 266 6.28 -11.31 -4.41
CA GLU A 266 7.50 -10.60 -3.99
C GLU A 266 8.34 -11.46 -3.04
N PHE A 267 7.73 -12.06 -2.03
CA PHE A 267 8.42 -12.98 -1.12
C PHE A 267 8.91 -14.25 -1.82
N ARG A 268 8.05 -14.86 -2.66
CA ARG A 268 8.41 -16.06 -3.44
C ARG A 268 9.64 -15.82 -4.30
N LEU A 269 9.68 -14.69 -4.98
CA LEU A 269 10.80 -14.26 -5.79
C LEU A 269 12.08 -14.04 -4.96
N LEU A 270 11.99 -13.41 -3.78
CA LEU A 270 13.12 -13.29 -2.87
C LEU A 270 13.67 -14.66 -2.45
N LYS A 271 12.80 -15.64 -2.17
CA LYS A 271 13.19 -17.00 -1.81
C LYS A 271 13.83 -17.78 -2.96
N ILE A 272 13.33 -17.60 -4.18
CA ILE A 272 13.97 -18.15 -5.38
C ILE A 272 15.38 -17.57 -5.50
N ASP A 273 15.51 -16.23 -5.49
CA ASP A 273 16.79 -15.55 -5.66
C ASP A 273 17.79 -15.91 -4.55
N GLU A 274 17.32 -16.07 -3.31
CA GLU A 274 18.12 -16.55 -2.18
C GLU A 274 18.62 -17.98 -2.41
N ALA A 275 17.76 -18.90 -2.86
CA ALA A 275 18.15 -20.30 -3.11
C ALA A 275 19.24 -20.40 -4.19
N TYR A 276 19.11 -19.68 -5.30
CA TYR A 276 20.12 -19.66 -6.37
C TYR A 276 21.47 -19.16 -5.85
N ARG A 277 21.47 -18.04 -5.11
CA ARG A 277 22.72 -17.44 -4.59
C ARG A 277 23.37 -18.26 -3.49
N THR A 278 22.58 -18.85 -2.58
CA THR A 278 23.12 -19.49 -1.36
C THR A 278 23.40 -21.00 -1.51
N VAL A 279 22.73 -21.66 -2.46
CA VAL A 279 22.89 -23.09 -2.76
C VAL A 279 23.74 -23.29 -4.01
N LEU A 280 23.43 -22.59 -5.11
CA LEU A 280 24.10 -22.78 -6.41
C LEU A 280 25.21 -21.77 -6.70
N ASN A 281 25.41 -20.77 -5.83
CA ASN A 281 26.43 -19.71 -5.99
C ASN A 281 26.32 -18.94 -7.31
N ARG A 282 25.09 -18.72 -7.82
CA ARG A 282 24.83 -17.96 -9.04
C ARG A 282 23.51 -17.20 -8.97
N GLU A 283 23.29 -16.27 -9.89
CA GLU A 283 21.99 -15.62 -10.07
C GLU A 283 21.03 -16.50 -10.88
N PRO A 284 19.70 -16.38 -10.66
CA PRO A 284 18.72 -17.04 -11.49
C PRO A 284 18.61 -16.42 -12.88
N GLU A 285 18.37 -17.25 -13.86
CA GLU A 285 17.92 -16.80 -15.18
C GLU A 285 16.44 -16.37 -15.12
N ASP A 286 16.05 -15.34 -15.86
CA ASP A 286 14.68 -14.79 -15.85
C ASP A 286 13.61 -15.86 -16.14
N SER A 287 13.86 -16.72 -17.13
CA SER A 287 12.92 -17.79 -17.49
C SER A 287 12.80 -18.86 -16.40
N GLY A 288 13.93 -19.25 -15.79
CA GLY A 288 13.96 -20.19 -14.67
C GLY A 288 13.23 -19.62 -13.45
N ARG A 289 13.53 -18.38 -13.09
CA ARG A 289 12.89 -17.63 -12.00
C ARG A 289 11.38 -17.57 -12.15
N MET A 290 10.88 -17.26 -13.35
CA MET A 290 9.45 -17.20 -13.62
C MET A 290 8.78 -18.58 -13.63
N SER A 291 9.51 -19.63 -14.01
CA SER A 291 9.00 -21.00 -13.98
C SER A 291 8.76 -21.47 -12.54
N TRP A 292 9.71 -21.20 -11.63
CA TRP A 292 9.55 -21.43 -10.20
C TRP A 292 8.35 -20.68 -9.62
N LEU A 293 8.23 -19.39 -9.93
CA LEU A 293 7.11 -18.56 -9.47
C LEU A 293 5.76 -19.10 -9.95
N SER A 294 5.68 -19.55 -11.21
CA SER A 294 4.46 -20.15 -11.76
C SER A 294 4.04 -21.42 -11.00
N GLY A 295 5.00 -22.29 -10.66
CA GLY A 295 4.72 -23.48 -9.84
C GLY A 295 4.17 -23.11 -8.46
N MET A 296 4.75 -22.09 -7.81
CA MET A 296 4.26 -21.60 -6.52
C MET A 296 2.87 -20.97 -6.59
N ARG A 297 2.55 -20.26 -7.68
CA ARG A 297 1.20 -19.73 -7.93
C ARG A 297 0.17 -20.83 -8.15
N GLN A 298 0.58 -21.95 -8.74
CA GLN A 298 -0.27 -23.12 -8.96
C GLN A 298 -0.39 -24.02 -7.72
N GLY A 299 0.36 -23.74 -6.65
CA GLY A 299 0.38 -24.54 -5.43
C GLY A 299 1.11 -25.89 -5.57
N THR A 300 1.87 -26.09 -6.65
CA THR A 300 2.67 -27.31 -6.85
C THR A 300 4.02 -27.26 -6.15
N LEU A 301 4.47 -26.07 -5.73
CA LEU A 301 5.72 -25.83 -5.04
C LEU A 301 5.52 -24.85 -3.88
N ALA A 302 6.18 -25.10 -2.76
CA ALA A 302 6.35 -24.12 -1.70
C ALA A 302 7.61 -23.25 -1.94
N PRO A 303 7.70 -22.03 -1.37
CA PRO A 303 8.91 -21.20 -1.48
C PRO A 303 10.19 -21.92 -1.06
N ASP A 304 10.12 -22.66 0.05
CA ASP A 304 11.27 -23.34 0.64
C ASP A 304 11.63 -24.65 -0.14
N ASP A 305 10.81 -25.11 -1.09
CA ASP A 305 11.12 -26.28 -1.94
C ASP A 305 12.26 -26.02 -2.93
N VAL A 306 12.50 -24.77 -3.33
CA VAL A 306 13.52 -24.44 -4.34
C VAL A 306 14.91 -24.81 -3.81
N SER A 307 15.24 -24.38 -2.60
CA SER A 307 16.49 -24.75 -1.93
C SER A 307 16.61 -26.27 -1.78
N ARG A 308 15.53 -26.94 -1.34
CA ARG A 308 15.48 -28.40 -1.19
C ARG A 308 15.77 -29.11 -2.50
N ILE A 309 15.20 -28.66 -3.62
CA ILE A 309 15.41 -29.26 -4.95
C ILE A 309 16.84 -29.00 -5.43
N PHE A 310 17.40 -27.81 -5.21
CA PHE A 310 18.78 -27.51 -5.57
C PHE A 310 19.80 -28.39 -4.85
N PHE A 311 19.58 -28.69 -3.56
CA PHE A 311 20.42 -29.66 -2.84
C PHE A 311 20.43 -31.07 -3.47
N GLN A 312 19.44 -31.42 -4.30
CA GLN A 312 19.34 -32.74 -4.95
C GLN A 312 20.07 -32.79 -6.30
N ALA A 313 20.34 -31.63 -6.90
CA ALA A 313 20.87 -31.49 -8.25
C ALA A 313 22.33 -31.94 -8.37
N ASP A 314 22.72 -32.42 -9.56
CA ASP A 314 24.12 -32.71 -9.90
C ASP A 314 25.01 -31.45 -9.76
N GLU A 315 24.47 -30.28 -10.11
CA GLU A 315 25.15 -29.00 -9.95
C GLU A 315 25.61 -28.78 -8.50
N TYR A 316 24.71 -28.99 -7.54
CA TYR A 316 25.06 -28.84 -6.13
C TYR A 316 26.03 -29.92 -5.64
N TYR A 317 25.90 -31.17 -6.10
CA TYR A 317 26.84 -32.23 -5.78
C TYR A 317 28.28 -31.86 -6.21
N ASN A 318 28.44 -31.26 -7.39
CA ASN A 318 29.73 -30.76 -7.86
C ASN A 318 30.23 -29.57 -7.04
N ILE A 319 29.35 -28.62 -6.70
CA ILE A 319 29.68 -27.49 -5.79
C ILE A 319 30.18 -28.01 -4.44
N ALA A 320 29.57 -29.08 -3.93
CA ALA A 320 29.96 -29.69 -2.67
C ALA A 320 31.24 -30.53 -2.75
N GLY A 321 31.93 -30.59 -3.90
CA GLY A 321 33.21 -31.29 -4.04
C GLY A 321 33.13 -32.66 -4.73
N GLY A 322 31.97 -33.04 -5.27
CA GLY A 322 31.83 -34.17 -6.19
C GLY A 322 32.03 -35.56 -5.56
N THR A 323 32.02 -35.67 -4.23
CA THR A 323 32.10 -36.95 -3.51
C THR A 323 30.99 -37.06 -2.48
N ASP A 324 30.51 -38.28 -2.23
CA ASP A 324 29.44 -38.54 -1.26
C ASP A 324 29.74 -38.00 0.15
N PRO A 325 30.96 -38.15 0.72
CA PRO A 325 31.26 -37.59 2.04
C PRO A 325 31.20 -36.07 2.09
N LEU A 326 31.74 -35.38 1.06
CA LEU A 326 31.75 -33.92 1.01
C LEU A 326 30.35 -33.35 0.74
N PHE A 327 29.55 -34.03 -0.09
CA PHE A 327 28.15 -33.72 -0.29
C PHE A 327 27.38 -33.78 1.02
N VAL A 328 27.48 -34.88 1.76
CA VAL A 328 26.78 -35.04 3.06
C VAL A 328 27.22 -33.98 4.05
N ALA A 329 28.54 -33.74 4.19
CA ALA A 329 29.06 -32.73 5.11
C ALA A 329 28.52 -31.32 4.77
N SER A 330 28.45 -30.98 3.48
CA SER A 330 27.93 -29.70 3.00
C SER A 330 26.42 -29.57 3.23
N VAL A 331 25.64 -30.61 2.93
CA VAL A 331 24.19 -30.68 3.20
C VAL A 331 23.92 -30.50 4.69
N TYR A 332 24.67 -31.16 5.57
CA TYR A 332 24.57 -31.00 7.02
C TYR A 332 24.80 -29.55 7.45
N GLN A 333 25.91 -28.96 7.00
CA GLN A 333 26.27 -27.60 7.35
C GLN A 333 25.26 -26.57 6.86
N LYS A 334 24.64 -26.78 5.69
CA LYS A 334 23.69 -25.85 5.07
C LYS A 334 22.25 -26.02 5.57
N ILE A 335 21.80 -27.25 5.81
CA ILE A 335 20.41 -27.56 6.19
C ILE A 335 20.24 -27.61 7.71
N ILE A 336 21.12 -28.32 8.41
CA ILE A 336 21.05 -28.50 9.87
C ILE A 336 21.79 -27.38 10.62
N GLN A 337 22.64 -26.63 9.92
CA GLN A 337 23.45 -25.53 10.47
C GLN A 337 24.48 -25.96 11.52
N ARG A 338 24.98 -27.20 11.42
CA ARG A 338 26.13 -27.69 12.17
C ARG A 338 26.98 -28.64 11.33
N PRO A 339 28.28 -28.82 11.65
CA PRO A 339 29.09 -29.84 11.00
C PRO A 339 28.59 -31.25 11.33
N ALA A 340 28.63 -32.13 10.34
CA ALA A 340 28.42 -33.57 10.54
C ALA A 340 29.65 -34.19 11.21
N VAL A 341 29.44 -35.12 12.14
CA VAL A 341 30.53 -35.98 12.62
C VAL A 341 30.78 -37.13 11.64
N GLN A 342 31.96 -37.76 11.70
CA GLN A 342 32.33 -38.81 10.73
C GLN A 342 31.31 -39.95 10.65
N ALA A 343 30.75 -40.39 11.78
CA ALA A 343 29.73 -41.44 11.80
C ALA A 343 28.43 -41.03 11.07
N GLU A 344 28.04 -39.75 11.14
CA GLU A 344 26.89 -39.22 10.39
C GLU A 344 27.21 -39.19 8.90
N ILE A 345 28.43 -38.76 8.53
CA ILE A 345 28.91 -38.77 7.14
C ILE A 345 28.81 -40.18 6.56
N ASP A 346 29.42 -41.16 7.24
CA ASP A 346 29.44 -42.56 6.80
C ASP A 346 28.03 -43.14 6.66
N TYR A 347 27.15 -42.85 7.63
CA TYR A 347 25.76 -43.30 7.62
C TYR A 347 24.98 -42.76 6.41
N TRP A 348 24.99 -41.43 6.22
CA TRP A 348 24.25 -40.80 5.12
C TRP A 348 24.86 -41.10 3.76
N SER A 349 26.19 -41.22 3.66
CA SER A 349 26.85 -41.67 2.42
C SER A 349 26.43 -43.08 2.04
N GLY A 350 26.32 -44.01 3.00
CA GLY A 350 25.76 -45.34 2.74
C GLY A 350 24.32 -45.30 2.22
N LEU A 351 23.49 -44.38 2.74
CA LEU A 351 22.11 -44.20 2.29
C LEU A 351 21.99 -43.59 0.89
N LEU A 352 22.99 -42.85 0.41
CA LEU A 352 22.99 -42.32 -0.97
C LEU A 352 22.93 -43.44 -2.01
N HIS A 353 23.57 -44.58 -1.76
CA HIS A 353 23.50 -45.74 -2.65
C HIS A 353 22.13 -46.43 -2.66
N THR A 354 21.33 -46.24 -1.60
CA THR A 354 20.01 -46.88 -1.46
C THR A 354 18.89 -45.97 -1.95
N TYR A 355 18.92 -44.69 -1.60
CA TYR A 355 17.83 -43.74 -1.83
C TYR A 355 18.18 -42.62 -2.81
N GLY A 356 19.44 -42.54 -3.26
CA GLY A 356 19.94 -41.43 -4.07
C GLY A 356 20.02 -40.11 -3.29
N ARG A 357 20.58 -39.07 -3.93
CA ARG A 357 20.67 -37.73 -3.34
C ARG A 357 19.31 -37.14 -2.99
N ALA A 358 18.32 -37.32 -3.86
CA ALA A 358 16.95 -36.84 -3.62
C ALA A 358 16.34 -37.45 -2.35
N GLY A 359 16.48 -38.76 -2.15
CA GLY A 359 15.97 -39.43 -0.96
C GLY A 359 16.67 -38.98 0.32
N VAL A 360 18.00 -38.92 0.31
CA VAL A 360 18.79 -38.47 1.47
C VAL A 360 18.49 -37.01 1.83
N VAL A 361 18.45 -36.09 0.86
CA VAL A 361 18.10 -34.69 1.12
C VAL A 361 16.69 -34.57 1.69
N ASN A 362 15.71 -35.35 1.20
CA ASN A 362 14.36 -35.31 1.75
C ASN A 362 14.30 -35.84 3.20
N LEU A 363 15.00 -36.94 3.50
CA LEU A 363 15.07 -37.48 4.86
C LEU A 363 15.68 -36.46 5.83
N ILE A 364 16.73 -35.76 5.42
CA ILE A 364 17.35 -34.70 6.23
C ILE A 364 16.44 -33.47 6.32
N TRP A 365 15.89 -33.00 5.21
CA TRP A 365 15.09 -31.77 5.13
C TRP A 365 13.83 -31.81 6.00
N PHE A 366 13.14 -32.95 6.02
CA PHE A 366 11.92 -33.17 6.80
C PHE A 366 12.18 -33.79 8.17
N SER A 367 13.45 -33.85 8.61
CA SER A 367 13.76 -34.31 9.96
C SER A 367 13.36 -33.27 11.02
N VAL A 368 13.05 -33.76 12.22
CA VAL A 368 12.77 -32.92 13.39
C VAL A 368 13.95 -32.01 13.72
N GLU A 369 15.19 -32.49 13.54
CA GLU A 369 16.38 -31.69 13.80
C GLU A 369 16.47 -30.47 12.88
N THR A 370 16.31 -30.68 11.57
CA THR A 370 16.30 -29.60 10.59
C THR A 370 15.17 -28.61 10.85
N GLU A 371 13.97 -29.10 11.14
CA GLU A 371 12.85 -28.20 11.43
C GLU A 371 13.13 -27.33 12.67
N ARG A 372 13.71 -27.91 13.73
CA ARG A 372 14.13 -27.15 14.90
C ARG A 372 15.18 -26.08 14.56
N ALA A 373 16.14 -26.38 13.67
CA ALA A 373 17.10 -25.39 13.20
C ALA A 373 16.43 -24.23 12.43
N ARG A 374 15.43 -24.53 11.59
CA ARG A 374 14.61 -23.51 10.90
C ARG A 374 13.82 -22.65 11.89
N VAL A 375 13.14 -23.26 12.86
CA VAL A 375 12.42 -22.56 13.92
C VAL A 375 13.35 -21.63 14.69
N ALA A 376 14.54 -22.11 15.09
CA ALA A 376 15.52 -21.29 15.80
C ALA A 376 15.97 -20.09 14.96
N THR A 377 16.18 -20.27 13.67
CA THR A 377 16.50 -19.18 12.73
C THR A 377 15.37 -18.16 12.64
N MET A 378 14.11 -18.60 12.51
CA MET A 378 12.95 -17.72 12.45
C MET A 378 12.74 -16.95 13.76
N TYR A 379 12.98 -17.60 14.91
CA TYR A 379 12.94 -16.96 16.23
C TYR A 379 13.99 -15.86 16.34
N GLN A 380 15.23 -16.12 15.95
CA GLN A 380 16.28 -15.12 15.99
C GLN A 380 15.98 -13.94 15.06
N ALA A 381 15.51 -14.22 13.84
CA ALA A 381 15.17 -13.18 12.86
C ALA A 381 13.99 -12.32 13.34
N TYR A 382 12.85 -12.95 13.67
CA TYR A 382 11.59 -12.24 13.89
C TYR A 382 11.38 -11.82 15.35
N LEU A 383 11.82 -12.62 16.32
CA LEU A 383 11.62 -12.36 17.75
C LEU A 383 12.89 -11.90 18.47
N GLY A 384 14.08 -12.11 17.89
CA GLY A 384 15.33 -11.53 18.39
C GLY A 384 15.93 -12.28 19.56
N ARG A 385 15.50 -13.52 19.75
CA ARG A 385 15.95 -14.41 20.82
C ARG A 385 15.92 -15.85 20.35
N THR A 386 16.55 -16.73 21.12
CA THR A 386 16.41 -18.17 20.96
C THR A 386 15.09 -18.67 21.57
N PRO A 387 14.44 -19.68 20.97
CA PRO A 387 13.29 -20.34 21.57
C PRO A 387 13.73 -21.13 22.81
N ASP A 388 12.86 -21.22 23.82
CA ASP A 388 12.99 -22.25 24.85
C ASP A 388 12.69 -23.64 24.27
N TYR A 389 13.09 -24.70 24.98
CA TYR A 389 12.95 -26.06 24.45
C TYR A 389 11.49 -26.46 24.17
N PRO A 390 10.51 -26.22 25.06
CA PRO A 390 9.10 -26.50 24.76
C PRO A 390 8.59 -25.77 23.51
N GLY A 391 8.88 -24.47 23.37
CA GLY A 391 8.51 -23.68 22.21
C GLY A 391 9.17 -24.17 20.93
N LEU A 392 10.45 -24.54 21.00
CA LEU A 392 11.19 -25.12 19.87
C LEU A 392 10.54 -26.41 19.38
N VAL A 393 10.15 -27.31 20.29
CA VAL A 393 9.48 -28.58 19.94
C VAL A 393 8.12 -28.31 19.32
N GLN A 394 7.29 -27.49 19.97
CA GLN A 394 5.93 -27.20 19.52
C GLN A 394 5.91 -26.56 18.12
N TRP A 395 6.78 -25.58 17.87
CA TRP A 395 6.85 -24.93 16.57
C TRP A 395 7.43 -25.83 15.49
N ALA A 396 8.34 -26.74 15.84
CA ALA A 396 8.85 -27.72 14.88
C ALA A 396 7.75 -28.72 14.47
N ASP A 397 6.98 -29.24 15.43
CA ASP A 397 5.84 -30.11 15.11
C ASP A 397 4.79 -29.37 14.25
N TYR A 398 4.58 -28.09 14.53
CA TYR A 398 3.71 -27.24 13.71
C TYR A 398 4.24 -27.07 12.28
N GLY A 399 5.53 -26.79 12.12
CA GLY A 399 6.16 -26.59 10.81
C GLY A 399 6.21 -27.87 9.97
N LEU A 400 6.53 -29.02 10.57
CA LEU A 400 6.47 -30.32 9.88
C LEU A 400 5.06 -30.64 9.38
N LYS A 401 4.03 -30.23 10.13
CA LYS A 401 2.63 -30.49 9.78
C LYS A 401 2.08 -29.51 8.73
N ASN A 402 2.44 -28.24 8.81
CA ASN A 402 1.78 -27.16 8.05
C ASN A 402 2.70 -26.47 7.02
N GLY A 403 3.99 -26.76 7.04
CA GLY A 403 5.01 -26.15 6.19
C GLY A 403 5.54 -24.81 6.71
N ASP A 404 6.72 -24.43 6.21
CA ASP A 404 7.47 -23.24 6.63
C ASP A 404 6.72 -21.94 6.42
N SER A 405 5.88 -21.85 5.37
CA SER A 405 5.10 -20.63 5.11
C SER A 405 4.01 -20.40 6.15
N ALA A 406 3.34 -21.47 6.60
CA ALA A 406 2.38 -21.38 7.69
C ALA A 406 3.07 -21.06 9.02
N LEU A 407 4.20 -21.74 9.31
CA LEU A 407 5.03 -21.48 10.49
C LEU A 407 5.46 -20.00 10.57
N ARG A 408 6.01 -19.47 9.48
CA ARG A 408 6.46 -18.08 9.36
C ARG A 408 5.31 -17.09 9.61
N SER A 409 4.15 -17.34 9.00
CA SER A 409 2.96 -16.51 9.18
C SER A 409 2.45 -16.52 10.63
N ALA A 410 2.53 -17.68 11.30
CA ALA A 410 2.12 -17.82 12.70
C ALA A 410 3.06 -17.10 13.67
N ILE A 411 4.39 -17.22 13.48
CA ILE A 411 5.38 -16.51 14.32
C ILE A 411 5.25 -14.99 14.14
N LEU A 412 5.20 -14.51 12.90
CA LEU A 412 5.01 -13.08 12.59
C LEU A 412 3.64 -12.55 13.07
N GLY A 413 2.65 -13.42 13.20
CA GLY A 413 1.33 -13.08 13.71
C GLY A 413 1.22 -13.02 15.24
N SER A 414 2.30 -13.33 15.96
CA SER A 414 2.29 -13.38 17.44
C SER A 414 2.23 -11.99 18.07
N GLU A 415 1.70 -11.93 19.30
CA GLU A 415 1.74 -10.72 20.13
C GLU A 415 3.19 -10.29 20.40
N GLU A 416 4.08 -11.25 20.64
CA GLU A 416 5.50 -10.99 20.88
C GLU A 416 6.16 -10.27 19.69
N TYR A 417 5.90 -10.73 18.46
CA TYR A 417 6.39 -10.04 17.27
C TYR A 417 5.86 -8.60 17.19
N SER A 418 4.59 -8.40 17.54
CA SER A 418 3.94 -7.10 17.53
C SER A 418 4.52 -6.14 18.57
N ILE A 419 4.83 -6.64 19.77
CA ILE A 419 5.53 -5.86 20.81
C ILE A 419 6.93 -5.48 20.34
N ARG A 420 7.67 -6.43 19.76
CA ARG A 420 9.01 -6.14 19.23
C ARG A 420 8.95 -5.11 18.10
N ALA A 421 7.94 -5.18 17.24
CA ALA A 421 7.75 -4.25 16.14
C ALA A 421 7.69 -2.78 16.63
N ILE A 422 6.95 -2.53 17.72
CA ILE A 422 6.86 -1.19 18.35
C ILE A 422 8.25 -0.68 18.75
N SER A 423 9.10 -1.54 19.32
CA SER A 423 10.46 -1.13 19.72
C SER A 423 11.39 -0.87 18.53
N ARG A 424 11.20 -1.59 17.42
CA ARG A 424 12.06 -1.49 16.21
C ARG A 424 11.68 -0.31 15.32
N PHE A 425 10.41 0.08 15.32
CA PHE A 425 9.87 1.14 14.49
C PHE A 425 8.91 2.04 15.29
N PRO A 426 9.42 2.83 16.24
CA PRO A 426 8.59 3.65 17.14
C PRO A 426 7.82 4.77 16.44
#